data_AF-A0A7X0VIF6-F1
#
_entry.id   AF-A0A7X0VIF6-F1
#
_cell.length_a   1.000
_cell.length_b   1.000
_cell.length_c   1.000
_cell.angle_alpha   90.00
_cell.angle_beta   90.00
_cell.angle_gamma   90.00
#
_symmetry.space_group_name_H-M   'P 1'
#
loop_
_entity.id
_entity.type
_entity.pdbx_description
1 polymer ?
#
loop_
_entity_poly.entity_id
_entity_poly.type
_entity_poly.pdbx_seq_one_letter_code
_entity_poly.pdbx_strand_id
1 'polypeptide(L)'
;MSAFAQEIEAYSRTYEELKGAVRGLNAEELRWKPAPDKWSVTEVLAHLVDHAIVISFRIREILSGSEARLPGFGQDAWVAGQRANETEAADVLEAFRALVAYHVLLLRRLPDADWDRSAVNFKGETVTLRQVVRAFAVHTHNHVGQIERIKAACAGGFGAGGGGSGGGGSGGLGSDSAGADSADSSSPGSGGIGAVSADSSSPGSGGIGAVSADSTTSGSGSADACSSGSVGLSSGGPCSSLAAQEGRA
;
A
#
# COMPACT_ATOMS: atom_id res chain seq x y z
N MET A 1 -23.02 -20.38 2.34
CA MET A 1 -21.63 -19.86 2.20
C MET A 1 -21.67 -18.78 1.13
N SER A 2 -21.01 -17.62 1.34
CA SER A 2 -21.01 -16.54 0.33
C SER A 2 -20.38 -17.03 -0.97
N ALA A 3 -20.90 -16.56 -2.11
CA ALA A 3 -20.33 -16.84 -3.43
C ALA A 3 -18.88 -16.33 -3.59
N PHE A 4 -18.42 -15.47 -2.67
CA PHE A 4 -17.13 -14.79 -2.69
C PHE A 4 -16.17 -15.25 -1.58
N ALA A 5 -16.45 -16.41 -0.98
CA ALA A 5 -15.63 -16.94 0.11
C ALA A 5 -14.16 -17.14 -0.30
N GLN A 6 -13.89 -17.49 -1.56
CA GLN A 6 -12.52 -17.68 -2.07
C GLN A 6 -11.76 -16.37 -2.16
N GLU A 7 -12.39 -15.28 -2.63
CA GLU A 7 -11.80 -13.95 -2.68
C GLU A 7 -11.49 -13.42 -1.29
N ILE A 8 -12.42 -13.58 -0.34
CA ILE A 8 -12.22 -13.18 1.06
C ILE A 8 -11.08 -13.97 1.69
N GLU A 9 -11.03 -15.28 1.46
CA GLU A 9 -9.97 -16.14 1.99
C GLU A 9 -8.60 -15.73 1.45
N ALA A 10 -8.47 -15.59 0.13
CA ALA A 10 -7.23 -15.13 -0.51
C ALA A 10 -6.78 -13.76 0.02
N TYR A 11 -7.71 -12.82 0.17
CA TYR A 11 -7.43 -11.51 0.75
C TYR A 11 -6.96 -11.61 2.21
N SER A 12 -7.59 -12.46 3.02
CA SER A 12 -7.26 -12.61 4.44
C SER A 12 -5.90 -13.25 4.70
N ARG A 13 -5.43 -14.13 3.79
CA ARG A 13 -4.13 -14.80 3.92
C ARG A 13 -2.93 -13.90 3.62
N THR A 14 -3.14 -12.75 2.98
CA THR A 14 -2.07 -11.81 2.62
C THR A 14 -1.18 -11.42 3.81
N TYR A 15 -1.76 -11.24 5.00
CA TYR A 15 -0.99 -10.96 6.21
C TYR A 15 -0.06 -12.12 6.62
N GLU A 16 -0.57 -13.35 6.63
CA GLU A 16 0.23 -14.52 7.03
C GLU A 16 1.33 -14.82 6.00
N GLU A 17 1.06 -14.58 4.72
CA GLU A 17 2.08 -14.68 3.65
C GLU A 17 3.23 -13.68 3.88
N LEU A 18 2.92 -12.41 4.15
CA LEU A 18 3.93 -11.40 4.43
C LEU A 18 4.70 -11.68 5.72
N LYS A 19 4.01 -12.06 6.79
CA LYS A 19 4.62 -12.44 8.06
C LYS A 19 5.56 -13.64 7.89
N GLY A 20 5.19 -14.61 7.06
CA GLY A 20 6.04 -15.72 6.69
C GLY A 20 7.29 -15.27 5.93
N ALA A 21 7.13 -14.36 4.96
CA ALA A 21 8.21 -13.86 4.12
C ALA A 21 9.32 -13.16 4.92
N VAL A 22 8.95 -12.37 5.94
CA VAL A 22 9.93 -11.62 6.75
C VAL A 22 10.53 -12.44 7.90
N ARG A 23 10.06 -13.67 8.11
CA ARG A 23 10.51 -14.51 9.23
C ARG A 23 12.00 -14.81 9.12
N GLY A 24 12.71 -14.62 10.22
CA GLY A 24 14.14 -14.94 10.35
C GLY A 24 15.08 -13.82 9.92
N LEU A 25 14.55 -12.68 9.43
CA LEU A 25 15.36 -11.50 9.18
C LEU A 25 15.60 -10.71 10.46
N ASN A 26 16.82 -10.23 10.63
CA ASN A 26 17.18 -9.27 11.66
C ASN A 26 16.91 -7.83 11.19
N ALA A 27 17.07 -6.87 12.11
CA ALA A 27 16.76 -5.47 11.86
C ALA A 27 17.63 -4.82 10.75
N GLU A 28 18.89 -5.23 10.61
CA GLU A 28 19.77 -4.76 9.54
C GLU A 28 19.33 -5.30 8.18
N GLU A 29 19.03 -6.60 8.09
CA GLU A 29 18.56 -7.25 6.87
C GLU A 29 17.21 -6.68 6.39
N LEU A 30 16.32 -6.32 7.33
CA LEU A 30 15.03 -5.69 7.02
C LEU A 30 15.19 -4.31 6.38
N ARG A 31 16.21 -3.55 6.81
CA ARG A 31 16.50 -2.19 6.31
C ARG A 31 17.49 -2.17 5.16
N TRP A 32 18.12 -3.29 4.85
CA TRP A 32 19.11 -3.39 3.79
C TRP A 32 18.48 -3.15 2.42
N LYS A 33 19.14 -2.33 1.59
CA LYS A 33 18.70 -1.98 0.25
C LYS A 33 19.65 -2.62 -0.77
N PRO A 34 19.16 -3.36 -1.79
CA PRO A 34 20.02 -3.91 -2.84
C PRO A 34 20.81 -2.86 -3.63
N ALA A 35 20.23 -1.67 -3.78
CA ALA A 35 20.85 -0.49 -4.36
C ALA A 35 20.13 0.77 -3.83
N PRO A 36 20.73 1.97 -3.93
CA PRO A 36 20.13 3.21 -3.40
C PRO A 36 18.71 3.49 -3.92
N ASP A 37 18.43 3.12 -5.18
CA ASP A 37 17.15 3.30 -5.87
C ASP A 37 16.16 2.13 -5.68
N LYS A 38 16.56 1.06 -4.98
CA LYS A 38 15.73 -0.14 -4.76
C LYS A 38 15.19 -0.17 -3.34
N TRP A 39 13.99 -0.69 -3.17
CA TRP A 39 13.38 -0.82 -1.85
C TRP A 39 14.01 -1.94 -1.02
N SER A 40 14.18 -1.65 0.26
CA SER A 40 14.39 -2.61 1.34
C SER A 40 13.11 -3.39 1.66
N VAL A 41 13.21 -4.42 2.50
CA VAL A 41 12.04 -5.17 2.97
C VAL A 41 11.07 -4.26 3.75
N THR A 42 11.57 -3.40 4.64
CA THR A 42 10.72 -2.47 5.40
C THR A 42 10.01 -1.46 4.49
N GLU A 43 10.67 -0.95 3.45
CA GLU A 43 10.02 -0.08 2.45
C GLU A 43 8.94 -0.83 1.64
N VAL A 44 9.14 -2.11 1.32
CA VAL A 44 8.10 -2.95 0.69
C VAL A 44 6.89 -3.13 1.64
N LEU A 45 7.11 -3.35 2.93
CA LEU A 45 6.02 -3.45 3.90
C LEU A 45 5.23 -2.13 4.02
N ALA A 46 5.92 -0.99 4.06
CA ALA A 46 5.29 0.33 4.12
C ALA A 46 4.43 0.59 2.87
N HIS A 47 4.94 0.27 1.69
CA HIS A 47 4.18 0.33 0.43
C HIS A 47 2.89 -0.52 0.47
N LEU A 48 2.94 -1.70 1.08
CA LEU A 48 1.75 -2.55 1.21
C LEU A 48 0.72 -1.96 2.18
N VAL A 49 1.16 -1.27 3.23
CA VAL A 49 0.26 -0.47 4.09
C VAL A 49 -0.38 0.67 3.29
N ASP A 50 0.40 1.42 2.52
CA ASP A 50 -0.11 2.50 1.67
C ASP A 50 -1.15 1.99 0.67
N HIS A 51 -0.85 0.88 0.01
CA HIS A 51 -1.78 0.28 -0.94
C HIS A 51 -3.04 -0.21 -0.21
N ALA A 52 -2.93 -0.76 1.01
CA ALA A 52 -4.09 -1.11 1.82
C ALA A 52 -4.94 0.13 2.18
N ILE A 53 -4.35 1.29 2.45
CA ILE A 53 -5.08 2.56 2.66
C ILE A 53 -5.81 2.97 1.39
N VAL A 54 -5.17 2.90 0.22
CA VAL A 54 -5.80 3.20 -1.07
C VAL A 54 -6.94 2.23 -1.37
N ILE A 55 -6.76 0.94 -1.13
CA ILE A 55 -7.83 -0.06 -1.24
C ILE A 55 -8.95 0.24 -0.24
N SER A 56 -8.60 0.74 0.95
CA SER A 56 -9.60 1.14 1.93
C SER A 56 -10.55 2.14 1.31
N PHE A 57 -10.02 3.22 0.77
CA PHE A 57 -10.79 4.25 0.09
C PHE A 57 -11.61 3.68 -1.08
N ARG A 58 -10.96 2.94 -1.99
CA ARG A 58 -11.60 2.42 -3.21
C ARG A 58 -12.80 1.51 -2.93
N ILE A 59 -12.71 0.65 -1.91
CA ILE A 59 -13.85 -0.21 -1.53
C ILE A 59 -15.05 0.66 -1.15
N ARG A 60 -14.86 1.75 -0.39
CA ARG A 60 -15.97 2.60 0.05
C ARG A 60 -16.54 3.44 -1.09
N GLU A 61 -15.71 3.94 -2.00
CA GLU A 61 -16.18 4.66 -3.18
C GLU A 61 -17.03 3.78 -4.12
N ILE A 62 -16.60 2.54 -4.36
CA ILE A 62 -17.38 1.59 -5.18
C ILE A 62 -18.72 1.28 -4.50
N LEU A 63 -18.72 1.09 -3.18
CA LEU A 63 -19.93 0.77 -2.42
C LEU A 63 -20.90 1.96 -2.35
N SER A 64 -20.39 3.19 -2.23
CA SER A 64 -21.22 4.40 -2.18
C SER A 64 -21.90 4.72 -3.51
N GLY A 65 -21.43 4.14 -4.61
CA GLY A 65 -21.90 4.51 -5.96
C GLY A 65 -21.44 5.90 -6.38
N SER A 66 -20.30 6.35 -5.84
CA SER A 66 -19.68 7.63 -6.19
C SER A 66 -19.33 7.68 -7.68
N GLU A 67 -19.59 8.83 -8.32
CA GLU A 67 -19.15 9.10 -9.70
C GLU A 67 -17.69 9.55 -9.77
N ALA A 68 -17.02 9.72 -8.61
CA ALA A 68 -15.62 10.09 -8.57
C ALA A 68 -14.75 8.99 -9.18
N ARG A 69 -13.73 9.40 -9.95
CA ARG A 69 -12.72 8.46 -10.44
C ARG A 69 -11.86 7.98 -9.28
N LEU A 70 -11.62 6.67 -9.22
CA LEU A 70 -10.71 6.08 -8.24
C LEU A 70 -9.28 6.57 -8.51
N PRO A 71 -8.64 7.27 -7.58
CA PRO A 71 -7.34 7.87 -7.82
C PRO A 71 -6.24 6.81 -7.95
N GLY A 72 -5.26 7.10 -8.79
CA GLY A 72 -3.94 6.48 -8.74
C GLY A 72 -3.08 7.16 -7.68
N PHE A 73 -1.91 6.60 -7.38
CA PHE A 73 -0.96 7.21 -6.45
C PHE A 73 0.48 6.93 -6.91
N GLY A 74 1.37 7.87 -6.62
CA GLY A 74 2.79 7.77 -6.96
C GLY A 74 3.53 6.93 -5.92
N GLN A 75 3.57 5.61 -6.14
CA GLN A 75 4.15 4.62 -5.22
C GLN A 75 5.56 4.98 -4.78
N ASP A 76 6.47 5.23 -5.73
CA ASP A 76 7.87 5.58 -5.41
C ASP A 76 7.99 6.87 -4.61
N ALA A 77 7.18 7.89 -4.95
CA ALA A 77 7.19 9.16 -4.24
C ALA A 77 6.68 9.03 -2.81
N TRP A 78 5.67 8.17 -2.59
CA TRP A 78 5.16 7.88 -1.24
C TRP A 78 6.20 7.14 -0.41
N VAL A 79 6.77 6.05 -0.93
CA VAL A 79 7.81 5.28 -0.23
C VAL A 79 9.02 6.15 0.10
N ALA A 80 9.49 6.96 -0.85
CA ALA A 80 10.63 7.87 -0.64
C ALA A 80 10.37 8.93 0.43
N GLY A 81 9.12 9.39 0.58
CA GLY A 81 8.73 10.44 1.52
C GLY A 81 8.50 9.96 2.96
N GLN A 82 8.37 8.66 3.20
CA GLN A 82 7.92 8.13 4.49
C GLN A 82 9.04 7.75 5.46
N ARG A 83 10.29 7.62 4.97
CA ARG A 83 11.43 7.19 5.79
C ARG A 83 11.14 5.88 6.56
N ALA A 84 10.51 4.91 5.90
CA ALA A 84 10.06 3.66 6.53
C ALA A 84 11.17 2.93 7.31
N ASN A 85 12.42 3.01 6.85
CA ASN A 85 13.59 2.42 7.52
C ASN A 85 13.94 3.07 8.88
N GLU A 86 13.32 4.18 9.25
CA GLU A 86 13.43 4.81 10.58
C GLU A 86 12.41 4.23 11.59
N THR A 87 11.62 3.23 11.18
CA THR A 87 10.62 2.54 12.01
C THR A 87 10.91 1.05 12.14
N GLU A 88 10.27 0.39 13.11
CA GLU A 88 10.34 -1.05 13.25
C GLU A 88 9.40 -1.74 12.26
N ALA A 89 9.93 -2.69 11.46
CA ALA A 89 9.15 -3.42 10.47
C ALA A 89 7.95 -4.16 11.09
N ALA A 90 8.05 -4.56 12.36
CA ALA A 90 6.97 -5.18 13.11
C ALA A 90 5.76 -4.25 13.27
N ASP A 91 5.98 -2.96 13.52
CA ASP A 91 4.91 -1.97 13.66
C ASP A 91 4.20 -1.73 12.32
N VAL A 92 4.97 -1.66 11.23
CA VAL A 92 4.44 -1.54 9.86
C VAL A 92 3.59 -2.77 9.51
N LEU A 93 4.08 -3.98 9.84
CA LEU A 93 3.37 -5.22 9.58
C LEU A 93 2.08 -5.33 10.43
N GLU A 94 2.09 -4.81 11.66
CA GLU A 94 0.90 -4.75 12.51
C GLU A 94 -0.16 -3.77 11.96
N ALA A 95 0.27 -2.62 11.45
CA ALA A 95 -0.63 -1.69 10.75
C ALA A 95 -1.29 -2.36 9.53
N PHE A 96 -0.51 -3.10 8.72
CA PHE A 96 -1.03 -3.88 7.60
C PHE A 96 -2.08 -4.89 8.06
N ARG A 97 -1.79 -5.63 9.15
CA ARG A 97 -2.72 -6.62 9.74
C ARG A 97 -4.05 -5.99 10.10
N ALA A 98 -4.03 -4.84 10.76
CA ALA A 98 -5.24 -4.14 11.20
C ALA A 98 -6.11 -3.71 10.02
N LEU A 99 -5.50 -3.17 8.96
CA LEU A 99 -6.21 -2.77 7.73
C LEU A 99 -6.84 -3.98 7.03
N VAL A 100 -6.08 -5.06 6.83
CA VAL A 100 -6.59 -6.29 6.21
C VAL A 100 -7.72 -6.89 7.05
N ALA A 101 -7.56 -6.98 8.37
CA ALA A 101 -8.61 -7.49 9.26
C ALA A 101 -9.90 -6.67 9.14
N TYR A 102 -9.80 -5.35 9.11
CA TYR A 102 -10.96 -4.49 8.96
C TYR A 102 -11.63 -4.62 7.58
N HIS A 103 -10.85 -4.79 6.51
CA HIS A 103 -11.38 -5.10 5.18
C HIS A 103 -12.13 -6.42 5.15
N VAL A 104 -11.57 -7.47 5.73
CA VAL A 104 -12.24 -8.77 5.80
C VAL A 104 -13.57 -8.68 6.54
N LEU A 105 -13.63 -7.93 7.65
CA LEU A 105 -14.89 -7.67 8.37
C LEU A 105 -15.91 -6.92 7.52
N LEU A 106 -15.46 -5.98 6.68
CA LEU A 106 -16.33 -5.27 5.73
C LEU A 106 -16.81 -6.21 4.62
N LEU A 107 -15.92 -6.92 3.95
CA LEU A 107 -16.24 -7.78 2.81
C LEU A 107 -17.19 -8.93 3.21
N ARG A 108 -17.06 -9.48 4.42
CA ARG A 108 -17.92 -10.56 4.92
C ARG A 108 -19.38 -10.15 5.16
N ARG A 109 -19.66 -8.86 5.35
CA ARG A 109 -21.04 -8.36 5.59
C ARG A 109 -21.73 -7.82 4.33
N LEU A 110 -21.04 -7.80 3.19
CA LEU A 110 -21.62 -7.33 1.94
C LEU A 110 -22.55 -8.40 1.34
N PRO A 111 -23.73 -8.00 0.82
CA PRO A 111 -24.54 -8.90 0.00
C PRO A 111 -23.81 -9.22 -1.31
N ASP A 112 -24.07 -10.40 -1.86
CA ASP A 112 -23.40 -10.90 -3.07
C ASP A 112 -23.53 -9.92 -4.27
N ALA A 113 -24.64 -9.17 -4.37
CA ALA A 113 -24.85 -8.17 -5.44
C ALA A 113 -23.89 -6.97 -5.36
N ASP A 114 -23.40 -6.60 -4.18
CA ASP A 114 -22.51 -5.44 -4.03
C ASP A 114 -21.10 -5.70 -4.59
N TRP A 115 -20.71 -6.96 -4.76
CA TRP A 115 -19.41 -7.32 -5.32
C TRP A 115 -19.27 -7.02 -6.82
N ASP A 116 -20.40 -6.88 -7.52
CA ASP A 116 -20.45 -6.52 -8.94
C ASP A 116 -20.64 -5.01 -9.15
N ARG A 117 -20.76 -4.22 -8.07
CA ARG A 117 -20.65 -2.75 -8.14
C ARG A 117 -19.29 -2.36 -8.70
N SER A 118 -19.25 -1.26 -9.41
CA SER A 118 -18.07 -0.78 -10.11
C SER A 118 -17.87 0.72 -9.99
N ALA A 119 -16.65 1.14 -10.29
CA ALA A 119 -16.29 2.54 -10.48
C ALA A 119 -15.24 2.64 -11.60
N VAL A 120 -14.97 3.86 -12.07
CA VAL A 120 -13.95 4.13 -13.09
C VAL A 120 -12.62 4.47 -12.41
N ASN A 121 -11.55 3.77 -12.78
CA ASN A 121 -10.22 4.03 -12.23
C ASN A 121 -9.53 5.24 -12.91
N PHE A 122 -8.36 5.62 -12.40
CA PHE A 122 -7.57 6.73 -12.95
C PHE A 122 -7.15 6.56 -14.43
N LYS A 123 -7.13 5.31 -14.94
CA LYS A 123 -6.87 4.98 -16.34
C LYS A 123 -8.13 5.08 -17.23
N GLY A 124 -9.30 5.34 -16.65
CA GLY A 124 -10.58 5.36 -17.37
C GLY A 124 -11.23 3.99 -17.51
N GLU A 125 -10.72 2.96 -16.84
CA GLU A 125 -11.23 1.59 -16.93
C GLU A 125 -12.30 1.35 -15.87
N THR A 126 -13.36 0.61 -16.22
CA THR A 126 -14.35 0.15 -15.24
C THR A 126 -13.78 -1.02 -14.45
N VAL A 127 -13.76 -0.90 -13.12
CA VAL A 127 -13.32 -1.95 -12.21
C VAL A 127 -14.41 -2.27 -11.20
N THR A 128 -14.67 -3.56 -10.96
CA THR A 128 -15.63 -4.01 -9.95
C THR A 128 -14.98 -4.17 -8.59
N LEU A 129 -15.79 -4.18 -7.51
CA LEU A 129 -15.31 -4.48 -6.16
C LEU A 129 -14.57 -5.82 -6.12
N ARG A 130 -15.14 -6.86 -6.76
CA ARG A 130 -14.49 -8.17 -6.89
C ARG A 130 -13.09 -8.08 -7.50
N GLN A 131 -12.94 -7.32 -8.58
CA GLN A 131 -11.64 -7.15 -9.24
C GLN A 131 -10.64 -6.40 -8.35
N VAL A 132 -11.07 -5.36 -7.64
CA VAL A 132 -10.22 -4.61 -6.70
C VAL A 132 -9.70 -5.51 -5.58
N VAL A 133 -10.58 -6.32 -4.97
CA VAL A 133 -10.20 -7.27 -3.89
C VAL A 133 -9.20 -8.30 -4.40
N ARG A 134 -9.48 -8.94 -5.55
CA ARG A 134 -8.59 -9.93 -6.15
C ARG A 134 -7.23 -9.33 -6.53
N ALA A 135 -7.23 -8.16 -7.15
CA ALA A 135 -6.01 -7.48 -7.57
C ALA A 135 -5.09 -7.15 -6.39
N PHE A 136 -5.64 -6.72 -5.25
CA PHE A 136 -4.84 -6.46 -4.05
C PHE A 136 -4.20 -7.73 -3.46
N ALA A 137 -4.94 -8.86 -3.45
CA ALA A 137 -4.39 -10.13 -2.98
C ALA A 137 -3.21 -10.59 -3.86
N VAL A 138 -3.38 -10.55 -5.19
CA VAL A 138 -2.31 -10.86 -6.15
C VAL A 138 -1.12 -9.90 -6.01
N HIS A 139 -1.39 -8.60 -5.86
CA HIS A 139 -0.37 -7.58 -5.66
C HIS A 139 0.49 -7.86 -4.42
N THR A 140 -0.16 -8.21 -3.31
CA THR A 140 0.54 -8.56 -2.07
C THR A 140 1.41 -9.80 -2.25
N HIS A 141 0.89 -10.84 -2.91
CA HIS A 141 1.63 -12.05 -3.22
C HIS A 141 2.88 -11.79 -4.08
N ASN A 142 2.77 -10.90 -5.07
CA ASN A 142 3.92 -10.51 -5.90
C ASN A 142 5.03 -9.85 -5.06
N HIS A 143 4.66 -9.05 -4.06
CA HIS A 143 5.62 -8.43 -3.14
C HIS A 143 6.24 -9.42 -2.15
N VAL A 144 5.55 -10.51 -1.78
CA VAL A 144 6.19 -11.64 -1.08
C VAL A 144 7.35 -12.18 -1.91
N GLY A 145 7.15 -12.39 -3.21
CA GLY A 145 8.23 -12.79 -4.12
C GLY A 145 9.36 -11.76 -4.21
N GLN A 146 9.07 -10.47 -4.12
CA GLN A 146 10.09 -9.41 -4.05
C GLN A 146 10.91 -9.51 -2.75
N ILE A 147 10.26 -9.71 -1.60
CA ILE A 147 10.93 -9.87 -0.31
C ILE A 147 11.89 -11.06 -0.36
N GLU A 148 11.48 -12.21 -0.90
CA GLU A 148 12.37 -13.37 -1.02
C GLU A 148 13.60 -13.09 -1.91
N ARG A 149 13.45 -12.32 -2.99
CA ARG A 149 14.60 -11.89 -3.81
C ARG A 149 15.54 -10.96 -3.04
N ILE A 150 15.00 -10.02 -2.27
CA ILE A 150 15.81 -9.11 -1.43
C ILE A 150 16.58 -9.94 -0.39
N LYS A 151 15.94 -10.91 0.26
CA LYS A 151 16.58 -11.81 1.23
C LYS A 151 17.73 -12.60 0.63
N ALA A 152 17.54 -13.17 -0.55
CA ALA A 152 18.59 -13.91 -1.25
C ALA A 152 19.79 -13.01 -1.62
N ALA A 153 19.53 -11.80 -2.10
CA ALA A 153 20.57 -10.83 -2.43
C ALA A 153 21.35 -10.34 -1.19
N CYS A 154 20.62 -10.10 -0.09
CA CYS A 154 21.15 -9.69 1.20
C CYS A 154 22.14 -10.74 1.74
N ALA A 155 21.74 -12.02 1.77
CA ALA A 155 22.60 -13.12 2.19
C ALA A 155 23.88 -13.24 1.34
N GLY A 156 23.79 -12.98 0.03
CA GLY A 156 24.95 -12.96 -0.87
C GLY A 156 25.89 -11.76 -0.63
N GLY A 157 25.35 -10.60 -0.24
CA GLY A 157 26.11 -9.40 0.08
C GLY A 157 26.88 -9.48 1.39
N PHE A 158 26.28 -10.09 2.42
CA PHE A 158 26.94 -10.28 3.73
C PHE A 158 28.02 -11.38 3.72
N GLY A 159 27.94 -12.36 2.82
CA GLY A 159 28.92 -13.45 2.70
C GLY A 159 30.24 -13.09 2.02
N ALA A 160 30.30 -12.00 1.26
CA ALA A 160 31.49 -11.62 0.48
C ALA A 160 32.55 -10.81 1.26
N GLY A 161 32.28 -10.44 2.52
CA GLY A 161 33.16 -9.58 3.33
C GLY A 161 34.09 -10.29 4.32
N GLY A 162 34.10 -11.63 4.38
CA GLY A 162 34.84 -12.41 5.40
C GLY A 162 35.78 -13.46 4.82
N GLY A 163 36.91 -13.04 4.25
CA GLY A 163 37.94 -13.96 3.74
C GLY A 163 39.27 -13.27 3.50
N GLY A 164 40.10 -13.20 4.54
CA GLY A 164 41.46 -12.66 4.45
C GLY A 164 42.46 -13.63 3.80
N SER A 165 43.29 -13.04 2.93
CA SER A 165 44.72 -13.32 2.69
C SER A 165 45.18 -14.62 1.99
N GLY A 166 45.91 -14.40 0.89
CA GLY A 166 46.75 -15.36 0.16
C GLY A 166 46.38 -15.34 -1.34
N GLY A 167 47.18 -14.87 -2.30
CA GLY A 167 48.61 -14.60 -2.37
C GLY A 167 49.09 -15.12 -3.73
N GLY A 168 49.34 -14.21 -4.69
CA GLY A 168 50.27 -14.36 -5.83
C GLY A 168 49.90 -15.29 -7.00
N GLY A 169 50.02 -14.77 -8.23
CA GLY A 169 50.16 -15.61 -9.42
C GLY A 169 49.70 -14.98 -10.73
N SER A 170 50.65 -14.52 -11.53
CA SER A 170 50.57 -13.78 -12.80
C SER A 170 50.29 -14.62 -14.06
N GLY A 171 49.73 -13.97 -15.09
CA GLY A 171 49.73 -14.35 -16.52
C GLY A 171 48.36 -14.86 -17.01
N GLY A 172 47.77 -14.44 -18.12
CA GLY A 172 48.18 -13.62 -19.25
C GLY A 172 47.39 -14.10 -20.48
N LEU A 173 47.05 -13.16 -21.37
CA LEU A 173 46.55 -13.31 -22.75
C LEU A 173 45.03 -13.40 -22.95
N GLY A 174 44.59 -12.53 -23.85
CA GLY A 174 43.19 -12.31 -24.20
C GLY A 174 42.74 -13.10 -25.42
N SER A 175 41.46 -12.96 -25.70
CA SER A 175 40.82 -13.31 -26.95
C SER A 175 39.58 -12.44 -27.11
N ASP A 176 39.49 -11.80 -28.27
CA ASP A 176 38.38 -10.98 -28.74
C ASP A 176 37.06 -11.75 -28.81
N SER A 177 35.94 -11.07 -28.52
CA SER A 177 34.70 -11.22 -29.29
C SER A 177 33.69 -10.13 -28.95
N ALA A 178 33.08 -9.61 -30.00
CA ALA A 178 32.02 -8.61 -30.07
C ALA A 178 30.64 -9.08 -29.55
N GLY A 179 29.70 -8.13 -29.46
CA GLY A 179 28.24 -8.33 -29.32
C GLY A 179 27.72 -7.85 -27.97
N ALA A 180 27.03 -6.71 -27.87
CA ALA A 180 25.60 -6.55 -28.15
C ALA A 180 24.75 -7.59 -27.39
N ASP A 181 23.99 -7.16 -26.37
CA ASP A 181 22.52 -7.19 -26.44
C ASP A 181 21.88 -6.84 -25.09
N SER A 182 21.12 -5.75 -25.14
CA SER A 182 19.91 -5.54 -24.38
C SER A 182 18.90 -6.66 -24.64
N ALA A 183 18.43 -7.32 -23.58
CA ALA A 183 17.19 -8.11 -23.58
C ALA A 183 16.63 -8.07 -22.15
N ASP A 184 15.49 -7.45 -21.91
CA ASP A 184 14.14 -8.00 -22.17
C ASP A 184 13.91 -9.31 -21.41
N SER A 185 12.96 -9.28 -20.48
CA SER A 185 12.31 -10.47 -19.95
C SER A 185 10.81 -10.24 -19.85
N SER A 186 10.22 -9.92 -21.00
CA SER A 186 8.94 -10.49 -21.37
C SER A 186 9.11 -12.01 -21.49
N SER A 187 8.31 -12.79 -20.78
CA SER A 187 8.09 -14.21 -21.11
C SER A 187 6.60 -14.56 -21.06
N PRO A 188 6.12 -15.43 -21.95
CA PRO A 188 4.72 -15.51 -22.33
C PRO A 188 3.95 -16.61 -21.61
N GLY A 189 2.63 -16.43 -21.53
CA GLY A 189 1.67 -17.54 -21.72
C GLY A 189 1.28 -18.38 -20.51
N SER A 190 0.43 -17.82 -19.64
CA SER A 190 -0.68 -18.58 -19.06
C SER A 190 -1.84 -17.62 -18.79
N GLY A 191 -2.98 -17.85 -19.46
CA GLY A 191 -4.16 -16.97 -19.39
C GLY A 191 -4.61 -16.72 -17.95
N GLY A 192 -4.68 -15.45 -17.57
CA GLY A 192 -5.12 -15.05 -16.24
C GLY A 192 -5.06 -13.53 -16.10
N ILE A 193 -6.24 -12.93 -15.96
CA ILE A 193 -6.52 -11.57 -15.44
C ILE A 193 -5.28 -10.70 -15.20
N GLY A 194 -5.00 -9.79 -16.13
CA GLY A 194 -3.87 -8.87 -16.06
C GLY A 194 -3.86 -8.10 -14.74
N ALA A 195 -2.87 -8.39 -13.90
CA ALA A 195 -2.45 -7.47 -12.87
C ALA A 195 -1.98 -6.21 -13.60
N VAL A 196 -2.64 -5.09 -13.33
CA VAL A 196 -2.30 -3.78 -13.89
C VAL A 196 -0.97 -3.32 -13.31
N SER A 197 0.13 -3.71 -13.93
CA SER A 197 1.45 -3.13 -13.68
C SER A 197 1.37 -1.63 -13.93
N ALA A 198 1.84 -0.84 -12.96
CA ALA A 198 2.11 0.58 -13.14
C ALA A 198 3.58 0.69 -13.57
N ASP A 199 3.80 0.92 -14.85
CA ASP A 199 5.10 1.35 -15.37
C ASP A 199 5.22 2.87 -15.19
N SER A 200 6.34 3.31 -14.63
CA SER A 200 6.63 4.69 -14.26
C SER A 200 7.53 5.32 -15.33
N SER A 201 6.93 6.06 -16.25
CA SER A 201 7.63 7.02 -17.10
C SER A 201 7.29 8.44 -16.64
N SER A 202 8.24 9.12 -16.00
CA SER A 202 8.17 10.56 -15.67
C SER A 202 8.28 11.43 -16.92
N PRO A 203 7.67 12.62 -16.90
CA PRO A 203 8.40 13.79 -17.39
C PRO A 203 8.34 14.98 -16.41
N GLY A 204 9.48 15.64 -16.27
CA GLY A 204 9.63 17.10 -16.36
C GLY A 204 9.00 17.96 -15.26
N SER A 205 9.88 18.46 -14.39
CA SER A 205 9.67 19.60 -13.50
C SER A 205 9.07 20.84 -14.18
N GLY A 206 8.06 21.46 -13.55
CA GLY A 206 7.56 22.78 -13.94
C GLY A 206 6.72 23.46 -12.85
N GLY A 207 7.32 24.44 -12.16
CA GLY A 207 6.69 25.70 -11.76
C GLY A 207 5.54 25.69 -10.74
N ILE A 208 5.90 25.98 -9.48
CA ILE A 208 4.98 26.53 -8.47
C ILE A 208 4.36 27.86 -8.96
N GLY A 209 3.04 27.90 -9.10
CA GLY A 209 2.26 29.11 -9.39
C GLY A 209 1.26 29.38 -8.28
N ALA A 210 1.54 30.40 -7.48
CA ALA A 210 0.61 30.93 -6.48
C ALA A 210 -0.62 31.54 -7.17
N VAL A 211 -1.81 31.14 -6.73
CA VAL A 211 -3.06 31.78 -7.14
C VAL A 211 -3.39 32.90 -6.17
N SER A 212 -3.21 34.14 -6.62
CA SER A 212 -3.76 35.33 -5.98
C SER A 212 -5.26 35.40 -6.22
N ALA A 213 -6.01 35.60 -5.14
CA ALA A 213 -7.41 35.97 -5.19
C ALA A 213 -7.52 37.47 -5.51
N ASP A 214 -8.30 37.81 -6.52
CA ASP A 214 -8.95 39.13 -6.58
C ASP A 214 -10.43 38.96 -6.93
N SER A 215 -11.21 39.79 -6.27
CA SER A 215 -12.65 39.78 -6.13
C SER A 215 -13.29 40.77 -7.09
N THR A 216 -14.41 40.43 -7.72
CA THR A 216 -15.51 41.38 -7.96
C THR A 216 -16.87 40.68 -8.06
N THR A 217 -17.82 41.34 -7.40
CA THR A 217 -19.22 41.05 -7.05
C THR A 217 -20.21 40.93 -8.20
N SER A 218 -21.26 40.10 -8.03
CA SER A 218 -22.65 40.53 -7.75
C SER A 218 -23.66 39.40 -7.97
N GLY A 219 -24.55 39.15 -7.01
CA GLY A 219 -25.69 38.24 -7.20
C GLY A 219 -26.36 37.81 -5.90
N SER A 220 -27.42 38.52 -5.53
CA SER A 220 -28.28 38.39 -4.36
C SER A 220 -28.94 37.02 -4.15
N GLY A 221 -29.00 36.54 -2.89
CA GLY A 221 -29.93 35.46 -2.49
C GLY A 221 -29.69 34.89 -1.09
N SER A 222 -30.44 35.39 -0.11
CA SER A 222 -30.85 34.80 1.19
C SER A 222 -29.86 33.91 1.96
N ALA A 223 -29.32 34.45 3.06
CA ALA A 223 -28.55 33.71 4.05
C ALA A 223 -29.44 33.31 5.24
N ASP A 224 -29.56 32.00 5.49
CA ASP A 224 -29.93 31.46 6.80
C ASP A 224 -28.67 31.37 7.66
N ALA A 225 -28.70 32.07 8.79
CA ALA A 225 -27.60 32.21 9.71
C ALA A 225 -27.44 30.99 10.63
N CYS A 226 -26.31 30.28 10.54
CA CYS A 226 -25.81 29.46 11.64
C CYS A 226 -24.96 30.36 12.54
N SER A 227 -25.53 30.77 13.68
CA SER A 227 -24.84 31.56 14.69
C SER A 227 -23.95 30.67 15.56
N SER A 228 -22.66 31.00 15.58
CA SER A 228 -21.67 30.47 16.51
C SER A 228 -21.96 30.96 17.93
N GLY A 229 -22.28 30.05 18.84
CA GLY A 229 -22.34 30.31 20.28
C GLY A 229 -21.05 29.87 20.96
N SER A 230 -20.24 30.85 21.38
CA SER A 230 -19.09 30.66 22.27
C SER A 230 -19.54 30.73 23.74
N VAL A 231 -19.27 29.66 24.49
CA VAL A 231 -19.26 29.58 25.96
C VAL A 231 -18.15 28.58 26.29
N GLY A 232 -17.04 28.94 26.94
CA GLY A 232 -16.98 29.58 28.26
C GLY A 232 -16.49 28.50 29.24
N LEU A 233 -15.16 28.31 29.32
CA LEU A 233 -14.51 27.36 30.22
C LEU A 233 -14.81 27.72 31.68
N SER A 234 -15.32 26.77 32.47
CA SER A 234 -15.13 26.78 33.92
C SER A 234 -15.03 25.35 34.45
N SER A 235 -13.99 25.15 35.24
CA SER A 235 -13.51 23.93 35.87
C SER A 235 -14.35 23.51 37.08
N GLY A 236 -14.59 22.21 37.26
CA GLY A 236 -14.97 21.65 38.57
C GLY A 236 -15.55 20.23 38.57
N GLY A 237 -14.68 19.23 38.76
CA GLY A 237 -14.84 18.04 39.63
C GLY A 237 -16.00 17.04 39.43
N PRO A 238 -15.75 15.72 39.59
CA PRO A 238 -16.68 14.67 39.19
C PRO A 238 -17.71 14.32 40.28
N CYS A 239 -18.94 13.98 39.85
CA CYS A 239 -19.94 13.36 40.71
C CYS A 239 -20.01 11.86 40.39
N SER A 240 -19.59 11.05 41.36
CA SER A 240 -19.60 9.60 41.36
C SER A 240 -21.00 9.05 41.63
N SER A 241 -21.34 7.95 40.94
CA SER A 241 -22.21 6.83 41.37
C SER A 241 -23.60 7.12 41.98
N LEU A 242 -24.65 6.61 41.33
CA LEU A 242 -25.56 5.64 41.97
C LEU A 242 -26.32 4.82 40.92
N ALA A 243 -26.25 3.50 41.06
CA ALA A 243 -27.06 2.51 40.38
C ALA A 243 -28.13 1.97 41.35
N ALA A 244 -29.12 1.27 40.79
CA ALA A 244 -30.27 0.57 41.41
C ALA A 244 -31.48 1.48 41.74
N GLN A 245 -32.74 1.08 41.52
CA GLN A 245 -33.30 -0.27 41.57
C GLN A 245 -34.63 -0.38 40.80
N GLU A 246 -34.93 -1.61 40.41
CA GLU A 246 -36.07 -2.15 39.66
C GLU A 246 -37.45 -1.91 40.28
N GLY A 247 -38.47 -2.00 39.43
CA GLY A 247 -39.88 -1.91 39.79
C GLY A 247 -40.49 -3.15 40.43
N ARG A 248 -41.57 -2.92 41.18
CA ARG A 248 -42.69 -3.86 41.39
C ARG A 248 -43.86 -3.11 42.03
N ALA A 249 -44.97 -2.98 41.29
CA ALA A 249 -46.37 -3.14 41.70
C ALA A 249 -47.26 -2.66 40.54
#